data_AF-A0A4S4NPT2-F1
#
_entry.id   AF-A0A4S4NPT2-F1
#
_cell.length_a   1.000
_cell.length_b   1.000
_cell.length_c   1.000
_cell.angle_alpha   90.00
_cell.angle_beta   90.00
_cell.angle_gamma   90.00
#
_symmetry.space_group_name_H-M   'P 1'
#
loop_
_entity.id
_entity.type
_entity.pdbx_description
1 polymer ?
#
loop_
_entity_poly.entity_id
_entity_poly.type
_entity_poly.pdbx_seq_one_letter_code
_entity_poly.pdbx_strand_id
1 'polypeptide(L)'
;MSLLPSSLTTYHRACRSGLSVDVRLGSPDLRNCAGLGICSILLREEMPARPACPDGLPAYLRLEPVTGRLLLHLLTAAVTPFLHRRHFPDGCLTLPQDYALPRALTDALGLPEGPHDIAAGTYPILQDEVFVTCSFRLGAAHLQDGHLRRPAA
;
A
#
# COMPACT_ATOMS: atom_id res chain seq x y z
N MET A 1 -23.84 -4.55 -20.21
CA MET A 1 -24.30 -5.02 -18.88
C MET A 1 -24.09 -3.88 -17.90
N SER A 2 -25.14 -3.10 -17.62
CA SER A 2 -25.05 -1.96 -16.70
C SER A 2 -25.08 -2.47 -15.27
N LEU A 3 -23.99 -2.25 -14.53
CA LEU A 3 -23.98 -2.43 -13.07
C LEU A 3 -24.98 -1.42 -12.48
N LEU A 4 -25.90 -1.90 -11.64
CA LEU A 4 -26.93 -1.05 -11.03
C LEU A 4 -26.26 0.05 -10.18
N PRO A 5 -26.76 1.30 -10.21
CA PRO A 5 -26.15 2.42 -9.47
C PRO A 5 -26.05 2.18 -7.94
N SER A 6 -26.89 1.31 -7.38
CA SER A 6 -26.87 0.89 -5.97
C SER A 6 -25.68 0.01 -5.58
N SER A 7 -25.16 -0.81 -6.50
CA SER A 7 -23.98 -1.64 -6.21
C SER A 7 -22.70 -0.84 -6.27
N LEU A 8 -22.60 0.14 -7.18
CA LEU A 8 -21.43 1.02 -7.32
C LEU A 8 -21.25 1.91 -6.08
N THR A 9 -22.36 2.46 -5.58
CA THR A 9 -22.37 3.28 -4.36
C THR A 9 -22.04 2.48 -3.10
N THR A 10 -22.53 1.24 -3.00
CA THR A 10 -22.16 0.30 -1.92
C THR A 10 -20.68 -0.06 -1.97
N TYR A 11 -20.15 -0.37 -3.15
CA TYR A 11 -18.74 -0.67 -3.36
C TYR A 11 -17.85 0.51 -2.95
N HIS A 12 -18.13 1.73 -3.41
CA HIS A 12 -17.34 2.91 -3.02
C HIS A 12 -17.38 3.16 -1.52
N ARG A 13 -18.53 2.95 -0.86
CA ARG A 13 -18.63 3.04 0.60
C ARG A 13 -17.73 2.00 1.28
N ALA A 14 -17.71 0.78 0.77
CA ALA A 14 -16.87 -0.29 1.29
C ALA A 14 -15.36 -0.04 1.09
N CYS A 15 -14.96 0.61 -0.01
CA CYS A 15 -13.57 1.05 -0.21
C CYS A 15 -13.16 2.12 0.82
N ARG A 16 -14.09 3.03 1.18
CA ARG A 16 -13.85 4.11 2.16
C ARG A 16 -13.97 3.68 3.61
N SER A 17 -14.36 2.44 3.90
CA SER A 17 -14.49 1.96 5.28
C SER A 17 -13.16 1.58 5.93
N GLY A 18 -12.04 1.66 5.19
CA GLY A 18 -10.70 1.43 5.70
C GLY A 18 -10.09 2.64 6.41
N LEU A 19 -8.84 2.49 6.84
CA LEU A 19 -8.04 3.55 7.45
C LEU A 19 -7.70 4.62 6.40
N SER A 20 -7.91 5.89 6.74
CA SER A 20 -7.49 7.02 5.90
C SER A 20 -5.97 7.21 6.02
N VAL A 21 -5.26 7.08 4.90
CA VAL A 21 -3.80 7.14 4.85
C VAL A 21 -3.29 8.08 3.77
N ASP A 22 -2.05 8.53 3.91
CA ASP A 22 -1.25 9.14 2.84
C ASP A 22 -0.19 8.13 2.38
N VAL A 23 -0.21 7.80 1.09
CA VAL A 23 0.76 6.90 0.47
C VAL A 23 1.72 7.70 -0.37
N ARG A 24 3.02 7.48 -0.16
CA ARG A 24 4.07 8.05 -1.00
C ARG A 24 4.62 6.96 -1.88
N LEU A 25 4.47 7.14 -3.19
CA LEU A 25 5.05 6.23 -4.16
C LEU A 25 6.51 6.59 -4.40
N GLY A 26 7.36 5.58 -4.59
CA GLY A 26 8.80 5.77 -4.73
C GLY A 26 9.60 4.61 -4.16
N SER A 27 10.90 4.83 -3.98
CA SER A 27 11.78 3.92 -3.22
C SER A 27 12.25 4.62 -1.95
N PRO A 28 12.18 3.95 -0.77
CA PRO A 28 12.69 4.50 0.48
C PRO A 28 14.23 4.64 0.47
N ASP A 29 14.93 3.87 -0.35
CA ASP A 29 16.40 3.86 -0.42
C ASP A 29 16.96 5.01 -1.26
N LEU A 30 16.12 5.65 -2.07
CA LEU A 30 16.49 6.74 -2.96
C LEU A 30 15.96 8.08 -2.44
N ARG A 31 16.87 8.93 -1.95
CA ARG A 31 16.56 10.26 -1.39
C ARG A 31 15.90 11.24 -2.37
N ASN A 32 15.91 10.94 -3.66
CA ASN A 32 15.33 11.76 -4.72
C ASN A 32 13.94 11.30 -5.16
N CYS A 33 13.30 10.36 -4.43
CA CYS A 33 12.02 9.77 -4.80
C CYS A 33 12.03 9.12 -6.20
N ALA A 34 13.19 8.79 -6.78
CA ALA A 34 13.29 8.32 -8.17
C ALA A 34 12.83 6.87 -8.37
N GLY A 35 12.86 6.05 -7.32
CA GLY A 35 12.56 4.63 -7.43
C GLY A 35 11.08 4.28 -7.60
N LEU A 36 10.81 2.99 -7.68
CA LEU A 36 9.47 2.42 -7.87
C LEU A 36 9.02 1.68 -6.61
N GLY A 37 7.70 1.65 -6.41
CA GLY A 37 7.04 0.98 -5.30
C GLY A 37 6.45 1.93 -4.27
N ILE A 38 6.44 1.50 -3.01
CA ILE A 38 5.93 2.27 -1.87
C ILE A 38 7.13 2.77 -1.05
N CYS A 39 7.23 4.09 -0.91
CA CYS A 39 8.21 4.73 -0.05
C CYS A 39 7.71 4.78 1.40
N SER A 40 6.45 5.19 1.60
CA SER A 40 5.83 5.19 2.92
C SER A 40 4.31 5.17 2.87
N ILE A 41 3.68 4.62 3.89
CA ILE A 41 2.25 4.75 4.18
C ILE A 41 2.12 5.35 5.58
N LEU A 42 1.36 6.41 5.72
CA LEU A 42 1.17 7.13 7.00
C LEU A 42 -0.32 7.28 7.31
N LEU A 43 -0.71 7.13 8.57
CA LEU A 43 -2.04 7.52 9.02
C LEU A 43 -2.22 9.02 8.79
N ARG A 44 -3.34 9.42 8.19
CA ARG A 44 -3.55 10.82 7.78
C ARG A 44 -3.60 11.79 8.96
N GLU A 45 -4.07 11.31 10.11
CA GLU A 45 -4.15 12.07 11.37
C GLU A 45 -2.77 12.27 12.03
N GLU A 46 -1.77 11.47 11.66
CA GLU A 46 -0.43 11.51 12.24
C GLU A 46 0.59 12.26 11.37
N MET A 47 0.17 12.89 10.27
CA MET A 47 1.10 13.58 9.38
C MET A 47 1.75 14.79 10.09
N PRO A 48 3.06 14.76 10.40
CA PRO A 48 3.77 15.99 10.73
C PRO A 48 3.75 16.91 9.51
N ALA A 49 3.92 18.22 9.72
CA ALA A 49 4.16 19.22 8.68
C ALA A 49 5.49 18.97 7.96
N ARG A 50 5.62 17.84 7.27
CA ARG A 50 6.76 17.49 6.42
C ARG A 50 6.58 18.13 5.05
N PRO A 51 7.68 18.47 4.36
CA PRO A 51 7.59 18.99 3.00
C PRO A 51 6.81 18.02 2.11
N ALA A 52 5.95 18.59 1.26
CA ALA A 52 5.09 17.85 0.35
C ALA A 52 5.97 16.94 -0.53
N CYS A 53 5.83 15.62 -0.36
CA CYS A 53 6.33 14.69 -1.35
C CYS A 53 5.43 14.86 -2.59
N PRO A 54 5.99 15.13 -3.79
CA PRO A 54 5.18 15.36 -4.98
C PRO A 54 4.35 14.13 -5.38
N ASP A 55 4.77 12.95 -4.93
CA ASP A 55 4.16 11.66 -5.24
C ASP A 55 3.32 11.12 -4.04
N GLY A 56 2.86 12.01 -3.15
CA GLY A 56 1.97 11.71 -2.03
C GLY A 56 0.49 11.66 -2.46
N LEU A 57 -0.20 10.58 -2.08
CA LEU A 57 -1.54 10.26 -2.52
C LEU A 57 -2.46 9.93 -1.32
N PRO A 58 -3.61 10.62 -1.18
CA PRO A 58 -4.63 10.22 -0.23
C PRO A 58 -5.24 8.87 -0.65
N ALA A 59 -5.41 7.98 0.33
CA ALA A 59 -5.91 6.64 0.09
C ALA A 59 -6.69 6.07 1.29
N TYR A 60 -7.32 4.92 1.06
CA TYR A 60 -7.89 4.09 2.11
C TYR A 60 -7.19 2.74 2.15
N LEU A 61 -6.76 2.31 3.33
CA LEU A 61 -6.10 1.03 3.57
C LEU A 61 -7.02 0.11 4.37
N ARG A 62 -7.22 -1.12 3.89
CA ARG A 62 -8.17 -2.05 4.52
C ARG A 62 -7.66 -3.48 4.46
N LEU A 63 -7.80 -4.20 5.57
CA LEU A 63 -7.68 -5.66 5.55
C LEU A 63 -8.97 -6.29 5.04
N GLU A 64 -8.87 -7.12 4.00
CA GLU A 64 -10.01 -7.86 3.46
C GLU A 64 -10.17 -9.18 4.22
N PRO A 65 -11.27 -9.39 4.97
CA PRO A 65 -11.35 -10.50 5.92
C PRO A 65 -11.40 -11.90 5.28
N VAL A 66 -11.84 -12.00 4.03
CA VAL A 66 -12.09 -13.30 3.38
C VAL A 66 -10.80 -13.92 2.86
N THR A 67 -9.92 -13.10 2.28
CA THR A 67 -8.66 -13.48 1.66
C THR A 67 -7.45 -13.14 2.52
N GLY A 68 -7.62 -12.32 3.57
CA GLY A 68 -6.54 -11.81 4.41
C GLY A 68 -5.63 -10.81 3.69
N ARG A 69 -6.04 -10.31 2.51
CA ARG A 69 -5.24 -9.38 1.72
C ARG A 69 -5.35 -7.96 2.23
N LEU A 70 -4.27 -7.20 2.07
CA LEU A 70 -4.28 -5.77 2.33
C LEU A 70 -4.67 -5.03 1.05
N LEU A 71 -5.81 -4.34 1.08
CA LEU A 71 -6.31 -3.53 -0.02
C LEU A 71 -5.91 -2.07 0.18
N LEU A 72 -5.36 -1.47 -0.86
CA LEU A 72 -5.05 -0.05 -0.91
C LEU A 72 -5.88 0.59 -2.02
N HIS A 73 -6.72 1.54 -1.65
CA HIS A 73 -7.60 2.29 -2.56
C HIS A 73 -7.10 3.73 -2.66
N LEU A 74 -6.30 4.03 -3.68
CA LEU A 74 -5.85 5.39 -4.00
C LEU A 74 -6.99 6.16 -4.66
N LEU A 75 -7.19 7.44 -4.32
CA LEU A 75 -8.19 8.26 -5.01
C LEU A 75 -7.75 8.54 -6.45
N THR A 76 -8.54 8.12 -7.45
CA THR A 76 -8.22 8.34 -8.87
C THR A 76 -7.98 9.82 -9.18
N ALA A 77 -8.74 10.72 -8.57
CA ALA A 77 -8.56 12.17 -8.74
C ALA A 77 -7.19 12.71 -8.30
N ALA A 78 -6.48 11.99 -7.42
CA ALA A 78 -5.12 12.33 -7.00
C ALA A 78 -4.03 11.68 -7.87
N VAL A 79 -4.38 10.65 -8.65
CA VAL A 79 -3.45 9.95 -9.54
C VAL A 79 -3.36 10.70 -10.87
N THR A 80 -2.39 11.63 -10.97
CA THR A 80 -2.15 12.36 -12.22
C THR A 80 -1.68 11.43 -13.35
N PRO A 81 -1.83 11.81 -14.63
CA PRO A 81 -1.29 11.01 -15.75
C PRO A 81 0.24 10.79 -15.68
N PHE A 82 0.97 11.68 -15.01
CA PHE A 82 2.39 11.51 -14.74
C PHE A 82 2.61 10.37 -13.73
N LEU A 83 1.94 10.41 -12.57
CA LEU A 83 2.02 9.37 -11.56
C LEU A 83 1.56 8.01 -12.11
N HIS A 84 0.49 8.03 -12.91
CA HIS A 84 -0.02 6.82 -13.56
C HIS A 84 1.07 6.14 -14.42
N ARG A 85 1.64 6.88 -15.38
CA ARG A 85 2.67 6.33 -16.28
C ARG A 85 3.92 5.87 -15.54
N ARG A 86 4.25 6.54 -14.44
CA ARG A 86 5.49 6.28 -13.69
C ARG A 86 5.37 5.08 -12.76
N HIS A 87 4.31 5.01 -11.97
CA HIS A 87 4.18 4.03 -10.89
C HIS A 87 3.25 2.86 -11.23
N PHE A 88 2.47 2.98 -12.30
CA PHE A 88 1.56 1.94 -12.76
C PHE A 88 1.77 1.58 -14.25
N PRO A 89 3.02 1.38 -14.71
CA PRO A 89 3.24 0.92 -16.07
C PRO A 89 2.53 -0.41 -16.28
N ASP A 90 1.91 -0.57 -17.45
CA ASP A 90 1.17 -1.77 -17.83
C ASP A 90 0.05 -2.19 -16.84
N GLY A 91 -0.48 -1.21 -16.10
CA GLY A 91 -1.56 -1.45 -15.13
C GLY A 91 -1.11 -2.24 -13.90
N CYS A 92 0.15 -2.13 -13.50
CA CYS A 92 0.68 -2.82 -12.33
C CYS A 92 1.52 -1.91 -11.44
N LEU A 93 1.36 -2.04 -10.11
CA LEU A 93 2.28 -1.51 -9.13
C LEU A 93 3.35 -2.56 -8.82
N THR A 94 4.62 -2.22 -8.98
CA THR A 94 5.74 -3.12 -8.67
C THR A 94 6.42 -2.71 -7.37
N LEU A 95 6.55 -3.66 -6.44
CA LEU A 95 7.34 -3.54 -5.23
C LEU A 95 8.63 -4.36 -5.42
N PRO A 96 9.80 -3.69 -5.54
CA PRO A 96 11.06 -4.40 -5.77
C PRO A 96 11.56 -5.18 -4.54
N GLN A 97 11.07 -4.84 -3.36
CA GLN A 97 11.42 -5.47 -2.09
C GLN A 97 10.20 -5.46 -1.14
N ASP A 98 10.26 -6.28 -0.10
CA ASP A 98 9.23 -6.31 0.93
C ASP A 98 9.12 -4.94 1.60
N TYR A 99 7.89 -4.47 1.81
CA TYR A 99 7.61 -3.21 2.50
C TYR A 99 7.12 -3.49 3.90
N ALA A 100 7.95 -3.23 4.91
CA ALA A 100 7.58 -3.37 6.30
C ALA A 100 6.49 -2.35 6.67
N LEU A 101 5.37 -2.83 7.21
CA LEU A 101 4.29 -1.97 7.68
C LEU A 101 4.72 -1.25 8.97
N PRO A 102 4.59 0.08 9.04
CA PRO A 102 4.75 0.83 10.28
C PRO A 102 3.86 0.30 11.40
N ARG A 103 4.38 0.28 12.64
CA ARG A 103 3.64 -0.21 13.82
C ARG A 103 2.28 0.47 14.01
N ALA A 104 2.22 1.79 13.79
CA ALA A 104 0.96 2.53 13.87
C ALA A 104 -0.11 1.98 12.91
N LEU A 105 0.29 1.53 11.71
CA LEU A 105 -0.64 0.89 10.77
C LEU A 105 -1.02 -0.52 11.21
N THR A 106 -0.08 -1.33 11.69
CA THR A 106 -0.40 -2.69 12.14
C THR A 106 -1.37 -2.65 13.32
N ASP A 107 -1.14 -1.75 14.27
CA ASP A 107 -2.00 -1.52 15.43
C ASP A 107 -3.40 -1.05 14.99
N ALA A 108 -3.47 -0.05 14.10
CA ALA A 108 -4.73 0.47 13.59
C ALA A 108 -5.51 -0.53 12.71
N LEU A 109 -4.81 -1.45 12.04
CA LEU A 109 -5.41 -2.55 11.27
C LEU A 109 -5.86 -3.72 12.17
N GLY A 110 -5.50 -3.70 13.46
CA GLY A 110 -5.79 -4.80 14.39
C GLY A 110 -5.03 -6.08 14.07
N LEU A 111 -3.83 -5.97 13.47
CA LEU A 111 -3.00 -7.12 13.19
C LEU A 111 -2.37 -7.66 14.49
N PRO A 112 -2.12 -8.99 14.60
CA PRO A 112 -1.44 -9.57 15.74
C PRO A 112 -0.06 -8.94 15.98
N GLU A 113 0.45 -9.02 17.22
CA GLU A 113 1.82 -8.58 17.50
C GLU A 113 2.84 -9.35 16.65
N GLY A 114 3.82 -8.62 16.13
CA GLY A 114 4.86 -9.16 15.27
C GLY A 114 5.13 -8.27 14.07
N PRO A 115 6.15 -8.60 13.26
CA PRO A 115 6.45 -7.85 12.06
C PRO A 115 5.52 -8.30 10.93
N HIS A 116 4.95 -7.32 10.24
CA HIS A 116 4.09 -7.52 9.08
C HIS A 116 4.65 -6.74 7.91
N ASP A 117 4.71 -7.38 6.76
CA ASP A 117 5.22 -6.79 5.53
C ASP A 117 4.24 -6.97 4.39
N ILE A 118 4.32 -6.07 3.41
CA ILE A 118 3.78 -6.31 2.08
C ILE A 118 4.88 -6.97 1.27
N ALA A 119 4.66 -8.20 0.81
CA ALA A 119 5.66 -8.94 0.06
C ALA A 119 6.07 -8.21 -1.24
N ALA A 120 7.31 -8.36 -1.66
CA ALA A 120 7.78 -7.94 -2.97
C ALA A 120 6.97 -8.61 -4.10
N GLY A 121 6.84 -7.91 -5.23
CA GLY A 121 6.19 -8.46 -6.41
C GLY A 121 5.48 -7.43 -7.26
N THR A 122 4.78 -7.93 -8.27
CA THR A 122 3.99 -7.13 -9.21
C THR A 122 2.51 -7.31 -8.90
N TYR A 123 1.83 -6.20 -8.65
CA TYR A 123 0.45 -6.15 -8.21
C TYR A 123 -0.40 -5.48 -9.29
N PRO A 124 -1.31 -6.22 -9.96
CA PRO A 124 -2.20 -5.60 -10.92
C PRO A 124 -3.12 -4.59 -10.23
N ILE A 125 -3.39 -3.47 -10.89
CA ILE A 125 -4.34 -2.48 -10.40
C ILE A 125 -5.73 -2.71 -11.01
N LEU A 126 -6.76 -2.49 -10.21
CA LEU A 126 -8.12 -2.33 -10.68
C LEU A 126 -8.46 -0.84 -10.61
N GLN A 127 -8.86 -0.26 -11.73
CA GLN A 127 -9.16 1.17 -11.80
C GLN A 127 -10.60 1.42 -12.25
N ASP A 128 -11.27 2.30 -11.53
CA ASP A 128 -12.56 2.90 -11.87
C ASP A 128 -12.50 4.43 -11.73
N GLU A 129 -13.66 5.09 -11.84
CA GLU A 129 -13.77 6.56 -11.78
C GLU A 129 -13.35 7.15 -10.42
N VAL A 130 -13.36 6.35 -9.35
CA VAL A 130 -13.12 6.81 -7.97
C VAL A 130 -11.82 6.29 -7.41
N PHE A 131 -11.45 5.04 -7.70
CA PHE A 131 -10.28 4.39 -7.11
C PHE A 131 -9.35 3.73 -8.11
N VAL A 132 -8.06 3.79 -7.76
CA VAL A 132 -7.03 2.84 -8.21
C VAL A 132 -6.75 1.90 -7.04
N THR A 133 -7.10 0.62 -7.21
CA THR A 133 -7.03 -0.39 -6.15
C THR A 133 -5.89 -1.37 -6.38
N CYS A 134 -5.04 -1.54 -5.38
CA CYS A 134 -4.03 -2.60 -5.31
C CYS A 134 -4.43 -3.63 -4.23
N SER A 135 -4.17 -4.91 -4.50
CA SER A 135 -4.45 -6.01 -3.56
C SER A 135 -3.18 -6.76 -3.20
N PHE A 136 -2.66 -6.49 -2.01
CA PHE A 136 -1.38 -6.96 -1.54
C PHE A 136 -1.48 -8.26 -0.75
N ARG A 137 -0.40 -9.05 -0.82
CA ARG A 137 -0.18 -10.18 0.10
C ARG A 137 0.53 -9.64 1.32
N LEU A 138 0.00 -9.95 2.50
CA LEU A 138 0.74 -9.76 3.74
C LEU A 138 1.71 -10.92 3.91
N GLY A 139 2.98 -10.61 4.03
CA GLY A 139 3.96 -11.51 4.60
C GLY A 139 3.76 -11.54 6.12
N ALA A 140 3.77 -12.74 6.70
CA ALA A 140 4.21 -12.88 8.07
C ALA A 140 5.72 -12.84 8.00
N ALA A 141 6.35 -11.93 8.74
CA ALA A 141 7.80 -11.80 8.68
C ALA A 141 8.46 -13.16 8.89
N HIS A 142 9.43 -13.43 8.01
CA HIS A 142 10.39 -14.50 8.17
C HIS A 142 10.79 -14.61 9.64
N LEU A 143 10.56 -15.78 10.24
CA LEU A 143 11.37 -16.22 11.36
C LEU A 143 12.83 -16.05 10.92
N GLN A 144 13.51 -15.03 11.45
CA GLN A 144 14.96 -15.05 11.47
C GLN A 144 15.37 -16.18 12.41
N ASP A 145 15.39 -17.39 11.87
CA ASP A 145 16.23 -18.45 12.38
C ASP A 145 17.69 -18.01 12.23
N GLY A 146 18.47 -18.24 13.29
CA GLY A 146 19.88 -18.49 13.12
C GLY A 146 20.81 -17.34 13.50
N HIS A 147 20.77 -16.96 14.77
CA HIS A 147 22.01 -16.68 15.48
C HIS A 147 22.82 -18.00 15.55
N LEU A 148 23.53 -18.36 14.48
CA LEU A 148 24.56 -19.40 14.53
C LEU A 148 25.86 -18.82 13.97
N ARG A 149 26.67 -18.37 14.93
CA ARG A 149 28.12 -18.27 14.80
C ARG A 149 28.64 -19.48 14.02
N ARG A 150 29.38 -19.22 12.94
CA ARG A 150 30.37 -20.15 12.40
C ARG A 150 31.31 -20.55 13.56
N PRO A 151 31.49 -21.84 13.89
CA PRO A 151 32.74 -22.25 14.50
C PRO A 151 33.82 -22.13 13.43
N ALA A 152 34.89 -21.40 13.76
CA ALA A 152 36.12 -21.48 12.99
C ALA A 152 36.64 -22.93 13.07
N ALA A 153 36.90 -23.52 11.91
CA ALA A 153 37.76 -24.68 11.74
C ALA A 153 39.15 -24.18 11.35
#